data_AF-A0A956RCR4-F1
#
_entry.id   AF-A0A956RCR4-F1
#
_cell.length_a   1.000
_cell.length_b   1.000
_cell.length_c   1.000
_cell.angle_alpha   90.00
_cell.angle_beta   90.00
_cell.angle_gamma   90.00
#
_symmetry.space_group_name_H-M   'P 1'
#
loop_
_entity.id
_entity.type
_entity.pdbx_description
1 polymer ?
#
loop_
_entity_poly.entity_id
_entity_poly.type
_entity_poly.pdbx_seq_one_letter_code
_entity_poly.pdbx_strand_id
1 'polypeptide(L)'
;EEEPESPASSLLAEESSSDRFFLEDEDEDDFLSSIFADPTDSPAPRQSDPPRARADFGGATVDAQSLFDLGTAYREMGLIDDALSQFRQAAEDPTWTSRALVMTASLHMQRGDTGEATAALERAIQSANTDSERREARYELAIVFEAAGDQDAAIAQYQQIKAGYRDRDERLAELVGPS
;
A
#
# COMPACT_ATOMS: atom_id res chain seq x y z
N GLU A 1 14.36 56.31 29.96
CA GLU A 1 12.99 56.10 30.46
C GLU A 1 12.26 55.24 29.44
N GLU A 2 12.12 53.96 29.77
CA GLU A 2 10.84 53.30 30.10
C GLU A 2 10.27 52.57 28.86
N GLU A 3 10.48 51.25 28.80
CA GLU A 3 9.41 50.32 28.41
C GLU A 3 8.19 50.60 29.32
N PRO A 4 6.90 50.33 28.97
CA PRO A 4 6.50 48.95 28.65
C PRO A 4 5.11 48.71 27.94
N GLU A 5 4.78 47.42 27.76
CA GLU A 5 3.44 46.78 27.80
C GLU A 5 2.44 46.83 26.60
N SER A 6 2.29 45.64 25.99
CA SER A 6 1.00 45.00 25.59
C SER A 6 0.08 44.87 26.82
N PRO A 7 -1.29 44.81 26.81
CA PRO A 7 -2.10 43.98 25.90
C PRO A 7 -3.61 44.37 25.68
N ALA A 8 -4.31 43.45 25.00
CA ALA A 8 -5.70 43.02 25.24
C ALA A 8 -6.88 43.82 24.65
N SER A 9 -7.38 43.32 23.50
CA SER A 9 -8.77 43.49 23.08
C SER A 9 -9.68 42.46 23.77
N SER A 10 -10.53 42.99 24.65
CA SER A 10 -11.98 42.75 24.75
C SER A 10 -12.54 41.40 24.29
N LEU A 11 -13.03 40.62 25.26
CA LEU A 11 -14.13 39.70 25.02
C LEU A 11 -15.12 39.82 26.18
N LEU A 12 -16.34 40.21 25.81
CA LEU A 12 -17.46 40.56 26.67
C LEU A 12 -17.86 39.41 27.61
N ALA A 13 -18.11 39.81 28.85
CA ALA A 13 -18.92 39.09 29.82
C ALA A 13 -20.41 39.23 29.52
N GLU A 14 -21.21 38.57 30.38
CA GLU A 14 -22.67 38.63 30.59
C GLU A 14 -23.39 37.37 30.06
N GLU A 15 -24.25 36.68 30.79
CA GLU A 15 -24.74 36.71 32.17
C GLU A 15 -25.64 35.44 32.30
N SER A 16 -25.55 34.62 33.35
CA SER A 16 -26.34 34.72 34.59
C SER A 16 -27.48 33.70 34.68
N SER A 17 -27.79 33.37 35.93
CA SER A 17 -28.99 32.72 36.46
C SER A 17 -29.00 31.19 36.59
N SER A 18 -28.42 30.76 37.72
CA SER A 18 -29.04 29.90 38.74
C SER A 18 -30.41 29.29 38.43
N ASP A 19 -30.49 27.96 38.55
CA ASP A 19 -31.42 27.37 39.52
C ASP A 19 -30.92 26.00 40.03
N ARG A 20 -30.96 25.85 41.36
CA ARG A 20 -30.51 24.69 42.11
C ARG A 20 -31.75 24.05 42.73
N PHE A 21 -32.15 22.87 42.28
CA PHE A 21 -33.16 22.05 42.95
C PHE A 21 -32.61 20.68 43.34
N PHE A 22 -32.98 20.29 44.55
CA PHE A 22 -32.45 19.19 45.36
C PHE A 22 -33.40 17.97 45.27
N LEU A 23 -32.80 16.77 45.28
CA LEU A 23 -33.27 15.44 45.73
C LEU A 23 -34.44 14.75 45.00
N GLU A 24 -34.18 13.54 44.51
CA GLU A 24 -34.65 12.29 45.13
C GLU A 24 -33.88 11.09 44.53
N ASP A 25 -33.21 10.33 45.42
CA ASP A 25 -32.43 9.11 45.16
C ASP A 25 -33.37 7.88 45.09
N GLU A 26 -33.62 7.32 43.91
CA GLU A 26 -34.24 6.00 43.65
C GLU A 26 -33.82 5.61 42.20
N ASP A 27 -33.15 4.52 41.81
CA ASP A 27 -32.79 3.22 42.36
C ASP A 27 -31.46 2.79 41.69
N GLU A 28 -30.35 2.67 42.43
CA GLU A 28 -29.06 2.16 41.90
C GLU A 28 -28.53 0.91 42.65
N ASP A 29 -29.42 0.12 43.27
CA ASP A 29 -29.02 -0.97 44.18
C ASP A 29 -29.16 -2.40 43.62
N ASP A 30 -29.36 -2.60 42.31
CA ASP A 30 -29.46 -3.97 41.73
C ASP A 30 -28.15 -4.45 41.05
N PHE A 31 -27.26 -3.52 40.66
CA PHE A 31 -26.03 -3.90 39.96
C PHE A 31 -24.95 -4.45 40.91
N LEU A 32 -24.84 -3.87 42.11
CA LEU A 32 -23.73 -4.16 43.04
C LEU A 32 -23.94 -5.44 43.87
N SER A 33 -25.17 -5.95 43.96
CA SER A 33 -25.48 -7.21 44.66
C SER A 33 -24.96 -8.45 43.90
N SER A 34 -24.74 -8.33 42.58
CA SER A 34 -24.26 -9.42 41.72
C SER A 34 -22.75 -9.73 41.86
N ILE A 35 -21.96 -8.80 42.40
CA ILE A 35 -20.51 -8.95 42.53
C ILE A 35 -20.10 -9.84 43.71
N PHE A 36 -20.95 -9.95 44.74
CA PHE A 36 -20.63 -10.65 46.00
C PHE A 36 -21.36 -11.99 46.19
N ALA A 37 -22.02 -12.51 45.15
CA ALA A 37 -22.68 -13.82 45.24
C ALA A 37 -21.67 -14.99 45.12
N ASP A 38 -21.66 -15.85 46.15
CA ASP A 38 -20.79 -17.02 46.35
C ASP A 38 -21.06 -18.13 45.30
N PRO A 39 -20.04 -18.89 44.81
CA PRO A 39 -20.10 -19.66 43.57
C PRO A 39 -20.42 -21.13 43.83
N THR A 40 -21.71 -21.51 43.83
CA THR A 40 -22.11 -22.91 43.70
C THR A 40 -23.46 -23.06 43.01
N ASP A 41 -23.50 -22.97 41.68
CA ASP A 41 -24.28 -23.89 40.84
C ASP A 41 -23.77 -23.89 39.38
N SER A 42 -23.93 -25.02 38.70
CA SER A 42 -23.27 -25.42 37.44
C SER A 42 -23.66 -24.61 36.18
N PRO A 43 -22.89 -24.70 35.08
CA PRO A 43 -22.90 -23.70 34.01
C PRO A 43 -24.09 -23.89 33.05
N ALA A 44 -24.91 -22.84 32.90
CA ALA A 44 -25.84 -22.70 31.79
C ALA A 44 -25.07 -22.48 30.47
N PRO A 45 -25.58 -22.98 29.32
CA PRO A 45 -24.85 -23.01 28.07
C PRO A 45 -24.54 -21.60 27.58
N ARG A 46 -23.31 -21.41 27.10
CA ARG A 46 -22.80 -20.16 26.52
C ARG A 46 -23.83 -19.63 25.53
N GLN A 47 -24.36 -18.45 25.82
CA GLN A 47 -25.13 -17.68 24.86
C GLN A 47 -24.28 -17.59 23.60
N SER A 48 -24.81 -18.18 22.53
CA SER A 48 -24.22 -18.13 21.20
C SER A 48 -23.93 -16.68 20.86
N ASP A 49 -22.67 -16.37 20.57
CA ASP A 49 -22.30 -15.10 19.95
C ASP A 49 -23.31 -14.80 18.84
N PRO A 50 -23.91 -13.60 18.79
CA PRO A 50 -24.70 -13.22 17.63
C PRO A 50 -23.78 -13.43 16.42
N PRO A 51 -24.27 -14.03 15.31
CA PRO A 51 -23.44 -14.16 14.13
C PRO A 51 -23.01 -12.75 13.80
N ARG A 52 -21.72 -12.45 13.98
CA ARG A 52 -21.10 -11.28 13.37
C ARG A 52 -21.55 -11.39 11.93
N ALA A 53 -22.38 -10.46 11.49
CA ALA A 53 -22.77 -10.37 10.12
C ALA A 53 -21.47 -10.15 9.36
N ARG A 54 -20.83 -11.26 8.98
CA ARG A 54 -19.92 -11.27 7.86
C ARG A 54 -20.82 -10.80 6.74
N ALA A 55 -20.64 -9.54 6.35
CA ALA A 55 -20.99 -9.15 5.02
C ALA A 55 -20.24 -10.14 4.14
N ASP A 56 -20.93 -11.21 3.75
CA ASP A 56 -20.57 -12.02 2.62
C ASP A 56 -20.72 -11.08 1.45
N PHE A 57 -19.65 -10.34 1.14
CA PHE A 57 -19.47 -9.73 -0.16
C PHE A 57 -19.33 -10.91 -1.12
N GLY A 58 -20.48 -11.50 -1.46
CA GLY A 58 -20.58 -12.77 -2.16
C GLY A 58 -19.64 -12.75 -3.35
N GLY A 59 -18.59 -13.56 -3.26
CA GLY A 59 -17.72 -13.89 -4.39
C GLY A 59 -17.20 -12.71 -5.20
N ALA A 60 -16.98 -11.53 -4.62
CA ALA A 60 -16.11 -10.54 -5.25
C ALA A 60 -14.66 -11.03 -5.04
N THR A 61 -14.28 -12.09 -5.74
CA THR A 61 -12.88 -12.40 -5.95
C THR A 61 -12.29 -11.13 -6.54
N VAL A 62 -11.47 -10.41 -5.76
CA VAL A 62 -10.79 -9.23 -6.28
C VAL A 62 -9.98 -9.73 -7.47
N ASP A 63 -10.32 -9.26 -8.67
CA ASP A 63 -9.65 -9.70 -9.88
C ASP A 63 -8.24 -9.12 -9.92
N ALA A 64 -7.35 -9.79 -10.66
CA ALA A 64 -5.95 -9.38 -10.73
C ALA A 64 -5.78 -7.94 -11.27
N GLN A 65 -6.72 -7.47 -12.10
CA GLN A 65 -6.77 -6.09 -12.54
C GLN A 65 -7.00 -5.12 -11.37
N SER A 66 -8.04 -5.32 -10.55
CA SER A 66 -8.30 -4.44 -9.40
C SER A 66 -7.14 -4.45 -8.40
N LEU A 67 -6.51 -5.60 -8.18
CA LEU A 67 -5.31 -5.71 -7.35
C LEU A 67 -4.13 -4.91 -7.94
N PHE A 68 -3.92 -5.00 -9.25
CA PHE A 68 -2.87 -4.24 -9.94
C PHE A 68 -3.10 -2.73 -9.85
N ASP A 69 -4.34 -2.29 -10.05
CA ASP A 69 -4.70 -0.87 -9.98
C ASP A 69 -4.55 -0.33 -8.55
N LEU A 70 -4.93 -1.12 -7.54
CA LEU A 70 -4.71 -0.78 -6.13
C LEU A 70 -3.21 -0.71 -5.78
N GLY A 71 -2.41 -1.67 -6.26
CA GLY A 71 -0.95 -1.64 -6.09
C GLY A 71 -0.32 -0.40 -6.71
N THR A 72 -0.86 0.06 -7.84
CA THR A 72 -0.43 1.30 -8.49
C THR A 72 -0.76 2.52 -7.65
N ALA A 73 -1.98 2.60 -7.10
CA ALA A 73 -2.35 3.69 -6.19
C ALA A 73 -1.45 3.73 -4.95
N TYR A 74 -1.15 2.59 -4.32
CA TYR A 74 -0.24 2.54 -3.18
C TYR A 74 1.19 2.97 -3.54
N ARG A 75 1.69 2.58 -4.72
CA ARG A 75 2.99 3.06 -5.22
C ARG A 75 3.03 4.58 -5.34
N GLU A 76 2.00 5.18 -5.92
CA GLU A 76 1.91 6.64 -6.09
C GLU A 76 1.83 7.39 -4.76
N MET A 77 1.27 6.76 -3.73
CA MET A 77 1.26 7.27 -2.36
C MET A 77 2.57 7.02 -1.58
N GLY A 78 3.55 6.31 -2.17
CA GLY A 78 4.80 5.93 -1.51
C GLY A 78 4.64 4.80 -0.48
N LEU A 79 3.49 4.12 -0.45
CA LEU A 79 3.22 2.97 0.42
C LEU A 79 3.78 1.70 -0.24
N ILE A 80 5.12 1.59 -0.22
CA ILE A 80 5.85 0.58 -1.01
C ILE A 80 5.52 -0.85 -0.60
N ASP A 81 5.42 -1.16 0.69
CA ASP A 81 5.10 -2.53 1.15
C ASP A 81 3.68 -2.95 0.79
N ASP A 82 2.72 -2.03 0.90
CA ASP A 82 1.34 -2.28 0.51
C ASP A 82 1.24 -2.51 -1.00
N ALA A 83 1.94 -1.69 -1.80
CA ALA A 83 2.03 -1.86 -3.24
C ALA A 83 2.61 -3.23 -3.64
N LEU A 84 3.73 -3.64 -3.02
CA LEU A 84 4.33 -4.96 -3.23
C LEU A 84 3.35 -6.10 -2.90
N SER A 85 2.58 -5.95 -1.82
CA SER A 85 1.57 -6.93 -1.42
C SER A 85 0.46 -7.08 -2.48
N GLN A 86 -0.02 -5.97 -3.06
CA GLN A 86 -1.06 -6.04 -4.09
C GLN A 86 -0.52 -6.58 -5.41
N PHE A 87 0.68 -6.17 -5.83
CA PHE A 87 1.29 -6.72 -7.04
C PHE A 87 1.58 -8.22 -6.91
N ARG A 88 1.95 -8.70 -5.72
CA ARG A 88 2.13 -10.13 -5.47
C ARG A 88 0.84 -10.91 -5.69
N GLN A 89 -0.29 -10.41 -5.18
CA GLN A 89 -1.59 -11.05 -5.38
C GLN A 89 -2.04 -10.97 -6.83
N ALA A 90 -1.85 -9.82 -7.49
CA ALA A 90 -2.15 -9.67 -8.93
C ALA A 90 -1.34 -10.66 -9.79
N ALA A 91 -0.10 -10.94 -9.40
CA ALA A 91 0.78 -11.85 -10.12
C ALA A 91 0.36 -13.33 -10.04
N GLU A 92 -0.59 -13.69 -9.18
CA GLU A 92 -1.16 -15.05 -9.12
C GLU A 92 -1.95 -15.40 -10.39
N ASP A 93 -2.48 -14.39 -11.10
CA ASP A 93 -3.06 -14.55 -12.42
C ASP A 93 -1.96 -14.50 -13.50
N PRO A 94 -1.77 -15.58 -14.30
CA PRO A 94 -0.77 -15.64 -15.37
C PRO A 94 -0.85 -14.49 -16.38
N THR A 95 -2.04 -13.92 -16.60
CA THR A 95 -2.22 -12.79 -17.53
C THR A 95 -1.63 -11.49 -16.98
N TRP A 96 -1.48 -11.37 -15.66
CA TRP A 96 -0.97 -10.19 -14.97
C TRP A 96 0.44 -10.36 -14.42
N THR A 97 0.94 -11.59 -14.28
CA THR A 97 2.26 -11.90 -13.70
C THR A 97 3.38 -11.02 -14.25
N SER A 98 3.51 -10.91 -15.58
CA SER A 98 4.59 -10.13 -16.19
C SER A 98 4.50 -8.64 -15.82
N ARG A 99 3.30 -8.05 -15.90
CA ARG A 99 3.09 -6.62 -15.62
C ARG A 99 3.30 -6.32 -14.13
N ALA A 100 2.78 -7.19 -13.26
CA ALA A 100 2.94 -7.05 -11.82
C ALA A 100 4.41 -7.17 -11.37
N LEU A 101 5.19 -8.06 -12.01
CA LEU A 101 6.61 -8.19 -11.74
C LEU A 101 7.43 -6.98 -12.23
N VAL A 102 7.08 -6.37 -13.36
CA VAL A 102 7.68 -5.10 -13.80
C VAL A 102 7.45 -4.00 -12.75
N MET A 103 6.23 -3.89 -12.22
CA MET A 103 5.96 -2.91 -11.17
C MET A 103 6.71 -3.22 -9.87
N THR A 104 6.78 -4.49 -9.49
CA THR A 104 7.55 -4.95 -8.34
C THR A 104 9.03 -4.56 -8.46
N ALA A 105 9.63 -4.71 -9.63
CA ALA A 105 11.01 -4.30 -9.87
C ALA A 105 11.22 -2.80 -9.72
N SER A 106 10.29 -1.98 -10.22
CA SER A 106 10.34 -0.52 -10.03
C SER A 106 10.33 -0.14 -8.54
N LEU A 107 9.52 -0.83 -7.73
CA LEU A 107 9.49 -0.62 -6.28
C LEU A 107 10.81 -1.03 -5.60
N HIS A 108 11.43 -2.13 -6.02
CA HIS A 108 12.75 -2.52 -5.54
C HIS A 108 13.83 -1.51 -5.91
N MET A 109 13.77 -0.93 -7.12
CA MET A 109 14.68 0.15 -7.51
C MET A 109 14.53 1.40 -6.63
N GLN A 110 13.30 1.76 -6.23
CA GLN A 110 13.07 2.86 -5.29
C GLN A 110 13.68 2.59 -3.90
N ARG A 111 13.85 1.32 -3.52
CA ARG A 111 14.53 0.91 -2.28
C ARG A 111 16.04 0.78 -2.41
N GLY A 112 16.58 0.87 -3.63
CA GLY A 112 17.99 0.57 -3.91
C GLY A 112 18.30 -0.94 -3.97
N ASP A 113 17.26 -1.78 -4.04
CA ASP A 113 17.38 -3.25 -4.09
C ASP A 113 17.57 -3.72 -5.54
N THR A 114 18.65 -3.30 -6.19
CA THR A 114 18.91 -3.57 -7.61
C THR A 114 18.88 -5.06 -7.95
N GLY A 115 19.39 -5.93 -7.07
CA GLY A 115 19.38 -7.38 -7.27
C GLY A 115 17.97 -7.98 -7.33
N GLU A 116 17.07 -7.54 -6.45
CA GLU A 116 15.67 -7.99 -6.44
C GLU A 116 14.92 -7.44 -7.66
N ALA A 117 15.22 -6.21 -8.08
CA ALA A 117 14.65 -5.62 -9.29
C ALA A 117 15.02 -6.43 -10.54
N THR A 118 16.30 -6.78 -10.69
CA THR A 118 16.79 -7.64 -11.78
C THR A 118 16.10 -8.99 -11.78
N ALA A 119 16.03 -9.67 -10.63
CA ALA A 119 15.38 -10.98 -10.53
C ALA A 119 13.88 -10.93 -10.86
N ALA A 120 13.19 -9.87 -10.44
CA ALA A 120 11.78 -9.66 -10.76
C ALA A 120 11.58 -9.45 -12.28
N LEU A 121 12.44 -8.68 -12.94
CA LEU A 121 12.35 -8.43 -14.38
C LEU A 121 12.72 -9.66 -15.23
N GLU A 122 13.70 -10.45 -14.80
CA GLU A 122 14.01 -11.73 -15.46
C GLU A 122 12.81 -12.68 -15.41
N ARG A 123 12.12 -12.75 -14.26
CA ARG A 123 10.87 -13.51 -14.14
C ARG A 123 9.75 -12.89 -14.99
N ALA A 124 9.66 -11.56 -15.07
CA ALA A 124 8.68 -10.89 -15.93
C ALA A 124 8.86 -11.31 -17.40
N ILE A 125 10.10 -11.29 -17.91
CA ILE A 125 10.45 -11.73 -19.27
C ILE A 125 10.03 -13.19 -19.51
N GLN A 126 10.22 -14.07 -18.52
CA GLN A 126 9.83 -15.49 -18.61
C GLN A 126 8.32 -15.68 -18.60
N SER A 127 7.59 -14.88 -17.81
CA SER A 127 6.13 -14.94 -17.67
C SER A 127 5.35 -14.16 -18.73
N ALA A 128 6.03 -13.42 -19.61
CA ALA A 128 5.39 -12.58 -20.62
C ALA A 128 4.54 -13.40 -21.61
N ASN A 129 3.26 -13.04 -21.71
CA ASN A 129 2.29 -13.66 -22.61
C ASN A 129 2.37 -13.08 -24.03
N THR A 130 2.84 -11.83 -24.15
CA THR A 130 2.98 -11.15 -25.43
C THR A 130 4.40 -10.64 -25.66
N ASP A 131 4.77 -10.45 -26.92
CA ASP A 131 6.06 -9.81 -27.27
C ASP A 131 6.14 -8.35 -26.78
N SER A 132 4.99 -7.70 -26.60
CA SER A 132 4.95 -6.34 -26.07
C SER A 132 5.40 -6.31 -24.61
N GLU A 133 4.82 -7.19 -23.78
CA GLU A 133 5.22 -7.34 -22.36
C GLU A 133 6.67 -7.76 -22.24
N ARG A 134 7.11 -8.70 -23.08
CA ARG A 134 8.51 -9.15 -23.08
C ARG A 134 9.48 -8.01 -23.42
N ARG A 135 9.14 -7.15 -24.39
CA ARG A 135 9.95 -5.99 -24.74
C ARG A 135 9.96 -4.94 -23.63
N GLU A 136 8.82 -4.70 -22.98
CA GLU A 136 8.73 -3.79 -21.85
C GLU A 136 9.60 -4.27 -20.68
N ALA A 137 9.48 -5.54 -20.27
CA ALA A 137 10.31 -6.08 -19.21
C ALA A 137 11.82 -6.05 -19.54
N ARG A 138 12.21 -6.27 -20.80
CA ARG A 138 13.60 -6.12 -21.25
C ARG A 138 14.09 -4.67 -21.20
N TYR A 139 13.22 -3.73 -21.56
CA TYR A 139 13.55 -2.31 -21.50
C TYR A 139 13.81 -1.88 -20.06
N GLU A 140 12.89 -2.21 -19.15
CA GLU A 140 13.06 -1.89 -17.72
C GLU A 140 14.31 -2.59 -17.15
N LEU A 141 14.64 -3.81 -17.60
CA LEU A 141 15.85 -4.50 -17.17
C LEU A 141 17.13 -3.80 -17.64
N ALA A 142 17.13 -3.27 -18.86
CA ALA A 142 18.24 -2.46 -19.36
C ALA A 142 18.44 -1.19 -18.52
N ILE A 143 17.34 -0.52 -18.16
CA ILE A 143 17.36 0.66 -17.27
C ILE A 143 17.91 0.30 -15.88
N VAL A 144 17.53 -0.85 -15.32
CA VAL A 144 18.08 -1.35 -14.05
C VAL A 144 19.60 -1.57 -14.15
N PHE A 145 20.08 -2.16 -15.24
CA PHE A 145 21.51 -2.36 -15.45
C PHE A 145 22.27 -1.03 -15.65
N GLU A 146 21.69 -0.05 -16.35
CA GLU A 146 22.27 1.31 -16.43
C GLU A 146 22.41 1.93 -15.05
N ALA A 147 21.37 1.85 -14.22
CA ALA A 147 21.39 2.37 -12.85
C ALA A 147 22.40 1.64 -11.96
N ALA A 148 22.66 0.36 -12.24
CA ALA A 148 23.70 -0.44 -11.57
C ALA A 148 25.13 -0.13 -12.05
N GLY A 149 25.28 0.60 -13.17
CA GLY A 149 26.57 0.84 -13.83
C GLY A 149 27.06 -0.32 -14.71
N ASP A 150 26.23 -1.34 -14.93
CA ASP A 150 26.56 -2.48 -15.80
C ASP A 150 26.14 -2.18 -17.25
N GLN A 151 26.97 -1.39 -17.94
CA GLN A 151 26.69 -0.94 -19.30
C GLN A 151 26.63 -2.11 -20.29
N ASP A 152 27.48 -3.13 -20.13
CA ASP A 152 27.51 -4.29 -21.02
C ASP A 152 26.18 -5.07 -20.93
N ALA A 153 25.67 -5.29 -19.72
CA ALA A 153 24.38 -5.95 -19.52
C ALA A 153 23.21 -5.10 -20.06
N ALA A 154 23.25 -3.78 -19.86
CA ALA A 154 22.25 -2.87 -20.40
C ALA A 154 22.20 -2.91 -21.94
N ILE A 155 23.36 -2.81 -22.60
CA ILE A 155 23.47 -2.91 -24.07
C ILE A 155 22.91 -4.25 -24.56
N ALA A 156 23.27 -5.36 -23.90
CA ALA A 156 22.80 -6.68 -24.27
C ALA A 156 21.27 -6.78 -24.22
N GLN A 157 20.61 -6.18 -23.22
CA GLN A 157 19.14 -6.17 -23.14
C GLN A 157 18.51 -5.27 -24.19
N TYR A 158 19.04 -4.08 -24.44
CA TYR A 158 18.52 -3.19 -25.47
C TYR A 158 18.60 -3.78 -26.88
N GLN A 159 19.66 -4.52 -27.19
CA GLN A 159 19.81 -5.22 -28.47
C GLN A 159 18.73 -6.28 -28.72
N GLN A 160 18.11 -6.81 -27.66
CA GLN A 160 17.02 -7.80 -27.75
C GLN A 160 15.64 -7.16 -28.00
N ILE A 161 15.54 -5.84 -27.96
CA ILE A 161 14.30 -5.09 -28.19
C ILE A 161 14.23 -4.72 -29.67
N LYS A 162 13.06 -4.39 -30.23
CA LYS A 162 12.96 -3.89 -31.62
C LYS A 162 13.49 -2.45 -31.70
N ALA A 163 14.13 -2.06 -32.81
CA ALA A 163 14.51 -0.67 -33.08
C ALA A 163 13.27 0.24 -33.13
N GLY A 164 13.43 1.50 -32.71
CA GLY A 164 12.35 2.48 -32.58
C GLY A 164 11.39 2.23 -31.40
N TYR A 165 11.70 1.32 -30.48
CA TYR A 165 10.94 1.13 -29.25
C TYR A 165 11.39 2.15 -28.20
N ARG A 166 10.50 3.09 -27.83
CA ARG A 166 10.83 4.20 -26.90
C ARG A 166 12.12 4.91 -27.36
N ASP A 167 13.02 5.26 -26.44
CA ASP A 167 14.35 5.86 -26.63
C ASP A 167 15.47 4.81 -26.73
N ARG A 168 15.15 3.53 -27.00
CA ARG A 168 16.13 2.42 -27.00
C ARG A 168 17.35 2.69 -27.87
N ASP A 169 17.15 3.27 -29.06
CA ASP A 169 18.23 3.49 -30.02
C ASP A 169 19.15 4.63 -29.58
N GLU A 170 18.60 5.67 -28.96
CA GLU A 170 19.35 6.79 -28.38
C GLU A 170 20.19 6.30 -27.19
N ARG A 171 19.58 5.55 -26.26
CA ARG A 171 20.26 4.93 -25.12
C ARG A 171 21.43 4.04 -25.55
N LEU A 172 21.24 3.22 -26.57
CA LEU A 172 22.33 2.40 -27.10
C LEU A 172 23.48 3.22 -27.69
N ALA A 173 23.17 4.30 -28.42
CA ALA A 173 24.20 5.16 -28.97
C ALA A 173 25.02 5.86 -27.87
N GLU A 174 24.36 6.26 -26.78
CA GLU A 174 25.02 6.84 -25.60
C GLU A 174 25.92 5.83 -24.88
N LEU A 175 25.44 4.59 -24.69
CA LEU A 175 26.19 3.55 -23.97
C LEU A 175 27.38 3.00 -24.77
N VAL A 176 27.26 2.88 -26.10
CA VAL A 176 28.36 2.40 -26.95
C VAL A 176 29.38 3.51 -27.24
N GLY A 177 28.95 4.77 -27.17
CA GLY A 177 29.78 5.94 -27.48
C GLY A 177 30.04 6.10 -29.00
N PRO A 178 30.58 7.27 -29.41
CA PRO A 178 31.00 7.46 -30.79
C PRO A 178 32.17 6.52 -31.10
N SER A 179 31.96 5.59 -32.02
CA SER A 179 33.02 4.74 -32.59
C SER A 179 34.06 5.55 -33.36
#